data_AF-B0Y981-F1
#
_entry.id   AF-B0Y981-F1
#
_cell.length_a   1.000
_cell.length_b   1.000
_cell.length_c   1.000
_cell.angle_alpha   90.00
_cell.angle_beta   90.00
_cell.angle_gamma   90.00
#
_symmetry.space_group_name_H-M   'P 1'
#
loop_
_entity.id
_entity.type
_entity.pdbx_description
1 polymer ?
#
loop_
_entity_poly.entity_id
_entity_poly.type
_entity_poly.pdbx_seq_one_letter_code
_entity_poly.pdbx_strand_id
1 'polypeptide(L)'
;MGEISVTPAFVKELYHDLARKYHSHGTKIEQIWRSFDQNQREKAVKAGAAEGAILADPKDRTLGNMYKLIPEWNLQDLLQPESDYLLDHLKHRATNSLRDQYQSGVHGTAGDRVFVLENIDHLGRTRSTRGGFMLFINDAEYGESFVFEETPDRDRMMTELSAAINTGCCVSLLTGELILQRQSYLLLALNILIEDILEEGSSSREKALRFKKPEETAHTALSAMSTDAKPRKVSLQDVLALALDQKNNLEDYSSLCRTEPVFLAHAVNNWFFSQPGLVPDEKGRVMPLVTDKYISMSIFEVIHDSVIGAAIWDYVYRHLQVLSQKINDRHCRAIILQEMANICHFERCRVHKLFKRFVQMGSGSKYFKRVSGVYDDDCARVTMKIKPDVLTRKNPQLHYILRLCQSPKDVAPVVDWIKKLDCFHQTHATETTRMLERELDAFGNLAVTTGFIQNLMNSLSLPPINPRKGQIYS
;
A
#
# COMPACT_ATOMS: atom_id res chain seq x y z
N MET A 1 1.54 -2.78 17.08
CA MET A 1 1.81 -1.64 16.18
C MET A 1 3.29 -1.29 16.30
N GLY A 2 4.03 -1.19 15.19
CA GLY A 2 5.38 -0.62 15.24
C GLY A 2 5.29 0.85 15.67
N GLU A 3 6.31 1.38 16.34
CA GLU A 3 6.36 2.81 16.67
C GLU A 3 6.31 3.62 15.38
N ILE A 4 5.14 4.16 15.06
CA ILE A 4 5.02 5.24 14.09
C ILE A 4 5.72 6.42 14.76
N SER A 5 6.83 6.88 14.18
CA SER A 5 7.48 8.10 14.65
C SER A 5 6.52 9.26 14.42
N VAL A 6 5.83 9.68 15.48
CA VAL A 6 4.92 10.82 15.44
C VAL A 6 5.74 12.08 15.18
N THR A 7 5.42 12.78 14.09
CA THR A 7 6.05 14.06 13.73
C THR A 7 4.99 15.13 13.54
N PRO A 8 5.32 16.42 13.68
CA PRO A 8 4.38 17.51 13.40
C PRO A 8 3.84 17.47 11.98
N ALA A 9 4.69 17.15 11.00
CA ALA A 9 4.29 17.00 9.61
C ALA A 9 3.23 15.90 9.43
N PHE A 10 3.37 14.79 10.15
CA PHE A 10 2.42 13.69 10.12
C PHE A 10 1.03 14.09 10.69
N VAL A 11 1.00 14.80 11.82
CA VAL A 11 -0.25 15.33 12.40
C VAL A 11 -0.95 16.31 11.44
N LYS A 12 -0.18 17.23 10.83
CA LYS A 12 -0.69 18.16 9.81
C LYS A 12 -1.28 17.42 8.62
N GLU A 13 -0.62 16.36 8.15
CA GLU A 13 -1.11 15.55 7.03
C GLU A 13 -2.44 14.86 7.36
N LEU A 14 -2.54 14.22 8.54
CA LEU A 14 -3.78 13.58 9.01
C LEU A 14 -4.93 14.58 9.18
N TYR A 15 -4.64 15.77 9.70
CA TYR A 15 -5.63 16.83 9.84
C TYR A 15 -6.16 17.29 8.48
N HIS A 16 -5.26 17.59 7.53
CA HIS A 16 -5.69 18.00 6.19
C HIS A 16 -6.45 16.91 5.46
N ASP A 17 -6.12 15.63 5.67
CA ASP A 17 -6.88 14.49 5.15
C ASP A 17 -8.30 14.47 5.71
N LEU A 18 -8.41 14.54 7.03
CA LEU A 18 -9.70 14.53 7.72
C LEU A 18 -10.58 15.71 7.29
N ALA A 19 -10.00 16.91 7.21
CA ALA A 19 -10.68 18.12 6.79
C ALA A 19 -11.22 17.98 5.35
N ARG A 20 -10.42 17.45 4.40
CA ARG A 20 -10.86 17.21 3.02
C ARG A 20 -11.98 16.17 2.94
N LYS A 21 -11.83 15.05 3.65
CA LYS A 21 -12.82 13.97 3.68
C LYS A 21 -14.15 14.46 4.26
N TYR A 22 -14.11 15.17 5.40
CA TYR A 22 -15.30 15.76 6.00
C TYR A 22 -15.91 16.85 5.11
N HIS A 23 -15.11 17.69 4.45
CA HIS A 23 -15.63 18.66 3.49
C HIS A 23 -16.38 17.98 2.32
N SER A 24 -15.85 16.88 1.81
CA SER A 24 -16.41 16.17 0.66
C SER A 24 -17.60 15.27 1.00
N HIS A 25 -17.61 14.69 2.21
CA HIS A 25 -18.53 13.61 2.58
C HIS A 25 -19.28 13.85 3.90
N GLY A 26 -19.01 14.93 4.63
CA GLY A 26 -19.52 15.19 5.98
C GLY A 26 -21.03 15.04 6.09
N THR A 27 -21.81 15.69 5.22
CA THR A 27 -23.27 15.57 5.21
C THR A 27 -23.73 14.13 5.00
N LYS A 28 -23.08 13.38 4.10
CA LYS A 28 -23.41 11.97 3.83
C LYS A 28 -23.04 11.07 5.00
N ILE A 29 -21.89 11.30 5.63
CA ILE A 29 -21.44 10.59 6.83
C ILE A 29 -22.43 10.79 7.97
N GLU A 30 -22.86 12.03 8.22
CA GLU A 30 -23.85 12.34 9.24
C GLU A 30 -25.18 11.62 8.98
N GLN A 31 -25.65 11.61 7.73
CA GLN A 31 -26.87 10.90 7.35
C GLN A 31 -26.76 9.39 7.57
N ILE A 32 -25.66 8.78 7.12
CA ILE A 32 -25.42 7.34 7.27
C ILE A 32 -25.31 6.99 8.76
N TRP A 33 -24.48 7.70 9.52
CA TRP A 33 -24.25 7.40 10.93
C TRP A 33 -25.53 7.51 11.78
N ARG A 34 -26.35 8.52 11.53
CA ARG A 34 -27.65 8.68 12.20
C ARG A 34 -28.66 7.60 11.78
N SER A 35 -28.49 6.98 10.63
CA SER A 35 -29.33 5.86 10.19
C SER A 35 -28.89 4.49 10.75
N PHE A 36 -27.67 4.39 11.28
CA PHE A 36 -27.15 3.14 11.80
C PHE A 36 -27.76 2.77 13.15
N ASP A 37 -28.14 1.49 13.27
CA ASP A 37 -28.37 0.89 14.58
C ASP A 37 -27.06 0.66 15.35
N GLN A 38 -27.17 0.23 16.60
CA GLN A 38 -26.02 0.00 17.47
C GLN A 38 -25.04 -1.05 16.89
N ASN A 39 -25.54 -2.09 16.22
CA ASN A 39 -24.70 -3.15 15.65
C ASN A 39 -23.92 -2.65 14.43
N GLN A 40 -24.57 -1.84 13.58
CA GLN A 40 -23.93 -1.21 12.42
C GLN A 40 -22.84 -0.22 12.86
N ARG A 41 -23.11 0.58 13.90
CA ARG A 41 -22.09 1.45 14.52
C ARG A 41 -20.92 0.64 15.07
N GLU A 42 -21.18 -0.48 15.74
CA GLU A 42 -20.14 -1.34 16.30
C GLU A 42 -19.26 -1.93 15.20
N LYS A 43 -19.89 -2.41 14.13
CA LYS A 43 -19.21 -2.98 12.98
C LYS A 43 -18.31 -1.95 12.30
N ALA A 44 -18.81 -0.73 12.07
CA ALA A 44 -18.01 0.36 11.50
C ALA A 44 -16.82 0.75 12.41
N VAL A 45 -17.04 0.94 13.70
CA VAL A 45 -15.98 1.33 14.65
C VAL A 45 -14.88 0.27 14.80
N LYS A 46 -15.24 -1.02 14.68
CA LYS A 46 -14.29 -2.13 14.81
C LYS A 46 -13.57 -2.48 13.50
N ALA A 47 -14.11 -2.12 12.33
CA ALA A 47 -13.55 -2.49 11.03
C ALA A 47 -12.10 -2.02 10.84
N GLY A 48 -11.83 -0.77 11.19
CA GLY A 48 -10.50 -0.16 11.13
C GLY A 48 -9.53 -0.47 12.27
N ALA A 49 -9.99 -1.13 13.34
CA ALA A 49 -9.17 -1.41 14.51
C ALA A 49 -8.37 -2.70 14.36
N ALA A 50 -7.09 -2.69 14.76
CA ALA A 50 -6.30 -3.90 14.79
C ALA A 50 -6.97 -4.95 15.70
N GLU A 51 -7.33 -6.10 15.14
CA GLU A 51 -8.08 -7.17 15.82
C GLU A 51 -9.46 -6.72 16.38
N GLY A 52 -10.02 -5.62 15.88
CA GLY A 52 -11.28 -5.06 16.38
C GLY A 52 -11.19 -4.47 17.80
N ALA A 53 -9.97 -4.23 18.28
CA ALA A 53 -9.70 -3.82 19.66
C ALA A 53 -9.94 -2.31 19.84
N ILE A 54 -10.99 -1.96 20.60
CA ILE A 54 -11.38 -0.61 21.00
C ILE A 54 -11.63 -0.64 22.52
N LEU A 55 -11.42 0.49 23.22
CA LEU A 55 -11.74 0.60 24.64
C LEU A 55 -13.24 0.31 24.86
N ALA A 56 -13.58 -0.54 25.82
CA ALA A 56 -14.97 -0.79 26.17
C ALA A 56 -15.65 0.49 26.72
N ASP A 57 -14.94 1.18 27.60
CA ASP A 57 -15.36 2.42 28.26
C ASP A 57 -14.13 3.34 28.49
N PRO A 58 -14.31 4.62 28.89
CA PRO A 58 -13.21 5.57 29.08
C PRO A 58 -12.12 5.15 30.09
N LYS A 59 -12.37 4.16 30.95
CA LYS A 59 -11.46 3.68 32.00
C LYS A 59 -10.88 2.30 31.70
N ASP A 60 -11.19 1.72 30.53
CA ASP A 60 -10.75 0.39 30.13
C ASP A 60 -9.21 0.30 30.04
N ARG A 61 -8.61 -0.63 30.77
CA ARG A 61 -7.15 -0.81 30.85
C ARG A 61 -6.61 -1.91 29.94
N THR A 62 -7.47 -2.61 29.19
CA THR A 62 -7.09 -3.77 28.36
C THR A 62 -6.14 -3.40 27.23
N LEU A 63 -6.24 -2.18 26.70
CA LEU A 63 -5.37 -1.65 25.63
C LEU A 63 -4.20 -0.82 26.15
N GLY A 64 -3.69 -1.14 27.33
CA GLY A 64 -2.52 -0.49 27.91
C GLY A 64 -2.78 0.97 28.27
N ASN A 65 -1.99 1.90 27.74
CA ASN A 65 -2.10 3.34 28.05
C ASN A 65 -3.09 4.09 27.13
N MET A 66 -3.79 3.41 26.23
CA MET A 66 -4.71 4.06 25.28
C MET A 66 -5.81 4.88 25.99
N TYR A 67 -6.40 4.36 27.07
CA TYR A 67 -7.42 5.08 27.84
C TYR A 67 -6.91 6.37 28.51
N LYS A 68 -5.60 6.51 28.69
CA LYS A 68 -5.01 7.74 29.23
C LYS A 68 -4.78 8.77 28.13
N LEU A 69 -4.56 8.32 26.89
CA LEU A 69 -4.24 9.17 25.76
C LEU A 69 -5.49 9.62 25.02
N ILE A 70 -6.46 8.74 24.80
CA ILE A 70 -7.68 8.99 24.01
C ILE A 70 -8.91 8.29 24.62
N PRO A 71 -9.29 8.60 25.88
CA PRO A 71 -10.44 7.97 26.54
C PRO A 71 -11.76 8.16 25.78
N GLU A 72 -11.88 9.20 24.95
CA GLU A 72 -13.04 9.43 24.09
C GLU A 72 -13.27 8.35 23.01
N TRP A 73 -12.24 7.55 22.71
CA TRP A 73 -12.33 6.52 21.67
C TRP A 73 -12.74 5.18 22.28
N ASN A 74 -14.00 5.10 22.73
CA ASN A 74 -14.56 3.95 23.42
C ASN A 74 -15.94 3.52 22.90
N LEU A 75 -16.25 2.23 22.99
CA LEU A 75 -17.51 1.67 22.48
C LEU A 75 -18.73 2.19 23.23
N GLN A 76 -18.65 2.39 24.54
CA GLN A 76 -19.78 2.87 25.33
C GLN A 76 -20.35 4.19 24.79
N ASP A 77 -19.49 5.15 24.47
CA ASP A 77 -19.89 6.49 24.03
C ASP A 77 -20.15 6.55 22.52
N LEU A 78 -19.34 5.85 21.72
CA LEU A 78 -19.46 5.86 20.26
C LEU A 78 -20.74 5.19 19.76
N LEU A 79 -21.21 4.13 20.44
CA LEU A 79 -22.26 3.27 19.89
C LEU A 79 -23.70 3.70 20.23
N GLN A 80 -23.89 4.74 21.05
CA GLN A 80 -25.22 5.21 21.47
C GLN A 80 -25.99 5.79 20.27
N PRO A 81 -27.08 5.14 19.77
CA PRO A 81 -27.74 5.57 18.52
C PRO A 81 -28.29 7.00 18.57
N GLU A 82 -28.82 7.41 19.72
CA GLU A 82 -29.40 8.74 19.96
C GLU A 82 -28.34 9.81 20.26
N SER A 83 -27.06 9.46 20.25
CA SER A 83 -25.96 10.37 20.53
C SER A 83 -25.23 10.78 19.26
N ASP A 84 -25.00 12.08 19.13
CA ASP A 84 -24.12 12.68 18.12
C ASP A 84 -22.65 12.73 18.59
N TYR A 85 -22.28 12.05 19.69
CA TYR A 85 -20.94 12.06 20.29
C TYR A 85 -19.81 11.91 19.26
N LEU A 86 -19.88 10.87 18.40
CA LEU A 86 -18.88 10.69 17.35
C LEU A 86 -18.88 11.85 16.35
N LEU A 87 -20.06 12.28 15.90
CA LEU A 87 -20.20 13.32 14.89
C LEU A 87 -19.67 14.67 15.39
N ASP A 88 -19.90 14.97 16.66
CA ASP A 88 -19.37 16.17 17.32
C ASP A 88 -17.84 16.15 17.38
N HIS A 89 -17.24 15.02 17.77
CA HIS A 89 -15.79 14.84 17.74
C HIS A 89 -15.22 14.93 16.32
N LEU A 90 -15.86 14.26 15.36
CA LEU A 90 -15.45 14.27 13.96
C LEU A 90 -15.48 15.69 13.40
N LYS A 91 -16.60 16.41 13.56
CA LYS A 91 -16.77 17.78 13.09
C LYS A 91 -15.74 18.70 13.74
N HIS A 92 -15.59 18.64 15.06
CA HIS A 92 -14.63 19.46 15.77
C HIS A 92 -13.20 19.26 15.24
N ARG A 93 -12.76 18.01 15.07
CA ARG A 93 -11.42 17.66 14.59
C ARG A 93 -11.20 17.97 13.10
N ALA A 94 -12.26 17.99 12.29
CA ALA A 94 -12.18 18.24 10.87
C ALA A 94 -12.28 19.73 10.49
N THR A 95 -12.99 20.55 11.26
CA THR A 95 -13.28 21.95 10.89
C THR A 95 -12.47 23.00 11.64
N ASN A 96 -11.90 22.67 12.80
CA ASN A 96 -11.11 23.61 13.60
C ASN A 96 -9.62 23.43 13.32
N SER A 97 -8.83 24.51 13.32
CA SER A 97 -7.38 24.41 13.12
C SER A 97 -6.72 23.54 14.19
N LEU A 98 -5.53 23.01 13.92
CA LEU A 98 -4.78 22.25 14.93
C LEU A 98 -4.52 23.08 16.19
N ARG A 99 -4.33 24.40 16.04
CA ARG A 99 -4.21 25.34 17.15
C ARG A 99 -5.50 25.43 17.97
N ASP A 100 -6.65 25.52 17.31
CA ASP A 100 -7.94 25.60 18.00
C ASP A 100 -8.23 24.30 18.77
N GLN A 101 -7.93 23.14 18.18
CA GLN A 101 -8.04 21.83 18.84
C GLN A 101 -7.09 21.67 20.04
N TYR A 102 -5.89 22.26 19.93
CA TYR A 102 -4.94 22.34 21.03
C TYR A 102 -5.49 23.15 22.21
N GLN A 103 -6.22 24.23 21.93
CA GLN A 103 -6.76 25.15 22.95
C GLN A 103 -8.11 24.70 23.53
N SER A 104 -9.02 24.23 22.67
CA SER A 104 -10.41 23.92 23.01
C SER A 104 -10.83 22.57 22.43
N GLY A 105 -11.65 21.85 23.18
CA GLY A 105 -12.27 20.60 22.77
C GLY A 105 -13.70 20.79 22.25
N VAL A 106 -14.39 19.67 22.07
CA VAL A 106 -15.80 19.61 21.64
C VAL A 106 -16.67 20.39 22.62
N HIS A 107 -17.64 21.16 22.12
CA HIS A 107 -18.58 21.97 22.92
C HIS A 107 -17.90 22.91 23.93
N GLY A 108 -16.68 23.40 23.63
CA GLY A 108 -15.95 24.33 24.50
C GLY A 108 -15.29 23.67 25.72
N THR A 109 -15.17 22.33 25.72
CA THR A 109 -14.39 21.59 26.73
C THR A 109 -12.88 21.89 26.60
N ALA A 110 -12.08 21.32 27.50
CA ALA A 110 -10.63 21.44 27.47
C ALA A 110 -10.04 20.85 26.15
N GLY A 111 -9.17 21.62 25.49
CA GLY A 111 -8.40 21.14 24.34
C GLY A 111 -7.25 20.20 24.72
N ASP A 112 -6.49 19.75 23.72
CA ASP A 112 -5.44 18.75 23.90
C ASP A 112 -4.34 19.19 24.89
N ARG A 113 -4.03 20.49 24.96
CA ARG A 113 -3.05 21.04 25.91
C ARG A 113 -3.45 20.74 27.35
N VAL A 114 -4.65 21.17 27.72
CA VAL A 114 -5.15 21.10 29.10
C VAL A 114 -5.34 19.63 29.47
N PHE A 115 -5.92 18.84 28.56
CA PHE A 115 -6.08 17.40 28.75
C PHE A 115 -4.75 16.70 29.07
N VAL A 116 -3.71 16.94 28.28
CA VAL A 116 -2.40 16.30 28.50
C VAL A 116 -1.75 16.79 29.78
N LEU A 117 -1.82 18.10 30.10
CA LEU A 117 -1.25 18.64 31.33
C LEU A 117 -1.89 18.04 32.58
N GLU A 118 -3.22 17.88 32.60
CA GLU A 118 -3.95 17.28 33.72
C GLU A 118 -3.65 15.79 33.90
N ASN A 119 -3.27 15.09 32.82
CA ASN A 119 -3.05 13.65 32.82
C ASN A 119 -1.57 13.23 32.71
N ILE A 120 -0.64 14.19 32.73
CA ILE A 120 0.78 13.96 32.43
C ILE A 120 1.44 12.96 33.39
N ASP A 121 1.07 13.00 34.67
CA ASP A 121 1.61 12.11 35.70
C ASP A 121 1.13 10.66 35.50
N HIS A 122 -0.08 10.49 34.94
CA HIS A 122 -0.65 9.18 34.63
C HIS A 122 -0.12 8.61 33.31
N LEU A 123 0.21 9.47 32.35
CA LEU A 123 0.73 9.12 31.02
C LEU A 123 2.13 8.49 31.05
N GLY A 124 2.79 8.51 32.21
CA GLY A 124 4.06 7.85 32.46
C GLY A 124 5.24 8.69 31.97
N ARG A 125 6.10 9.10 32.90
CA ARG A 125 7.41 9.68 32.56
C ARG A 125 8.31 8.60 31.94
N THR A 126 8.20 8.36 30.64
CA THR A 126 9.40 8.00 29.88
C THR A 126 10.28 9.25 29.93
N ARG A 127 11.31 9.23 30.79
CA ARG A 127 12.26 10.33 30.89
C ARG A 127 12.88 10.53 29.51
N SER A 128 12.37 11.48 28.73
CA SER A 128 13.16 12.06 27.67
C SER A 128 14.39 12.66 28.35
N THR A 129 15.56 12.15 28.02
CA THR A 129 16.84 12.69 28.49
C THR A 129 17.14 14.04 27.85
N ARG A 130 16.34 14.45 26.87
CA ARG A 130 16.47 15.70 26.12
C ARG A 130 15.53 16.75 26.70
N GLY A 131 16.11 17.81 27.24
CA GLY A 131 15.37 19.02 27.58
C GLY A 131 15.06 19.81 26.31
N GLY A 132 13.91 20.46 26.27
CA GLY A 132 13.53 21.31 25.14
C GLY A 132 12.11 21.86 25.26
N PHE A 133 11.71 22.62 24.26
CA PHE A 133 10.34 23.11 24.09
C PHE A 133 9.78 22.76 22.72
N MET A 134 8.46 22.77 22.64
CA MET A 134 7.72 22.65 21.39
C MET A 134 6.72 23.80 21.26
N LEU A 135 6.62 24.37 20.05
CA LEU A 135 5.77 25.51 19.73
C LEU A 135 4.40 25.06 19.21
N PHE A 136 3.37 25.79 19.60
CA PHE A 136 1.96 25.60 19.19
C PHE A 136 1.32 26.95 18.85
N ILE A 137 2.04 27.78 18.08
CA ILE A 137 1.71 29.20 17.85
C ILE A 137 0.74 29.36 16.69
N ASN A 138 0.99 28.75 15.54
CA ASN A 138 0.18 28.83 14.34
C ASN A 138 0.42 27.58 13.50
N ASP A 139 -0.31 27.41 12.41
CA ASP A 139 -0.20 26.22 11.56
C ASP A 139 1.21 26.00 10.98
N ALA A 140 2.00 27.07 10.76
CA ALA A 140 3.36 26.94 10.25
C ALA A 140 4.30 26.36 11.33
N GLU A 141 4.33 26.98 12.50
CA GLU A 141 5.21 26.63 13.63
C GLU A 141 4.66 25.49 14.50
N TYR A 142 3.48 24.95 14.15
CA TYR A 142 2.81 23.91 14.93
C TYR A 142 3.68 22.66 15.05
N GLY A 143 4.09 22.34 16.28
CA GLY A 143 4.91 21.20 16.65
C GLY A 143 6.41 21.39 16.43
N GLU A 144 6.90 22.58 16.03
CA GLU A 144 8.34 22.82 15.91
C GLU A 144 9.04 22.71 17.28
N SER A 145 10.14 21.97 17.33
CA SER A 145 10.84 21.63 18.57
C SER A 145 12.24 22.23 18.64
N PHE A 146 12.59 22.77 19.81
CA PHE A 146 13.93 23.26 20.14
C PHE A 146 14.49 22.41 21.27
N VAL A 147 15.61 21.74 21.03
CA VAL A 147 16.27 20.85 21.99
C VAL A 147 17.49 21.56 22.57
N PHE A 148 17.66 21.49 23.89
CA PHE A 148 18.85 22.04 24.55
C PHE A 148 20.02 21.05 24.46
N GLU A 149 21.21 21.56 24.20
CA GLU A 149 22.45 20.78 24.25
C GLU A 149 23.03 20.72 25.69
N GLU A 150 22.80 21.75 26.52
CA GLU A 150 23.28 21.83 27.92
C GLU A 150 22.20 22.30 28.92
N THR A 151 22.36 21.96 30.21
CA THR A 151 21.43 22.35 31.29
C THR A 151 21.38 23.85 31.66
N PRO A 152 22.47 24.64 31.63
CA PRO A 152 22.43 26.07 31.96
C PRO A 152 21.56 26.88 31.00
N ASP A 153 21.44 26.46 29.74
CA ASP A 153 20.60 27.11 28.73
C ASP A 153 19.10 26.91 29.01
N ARG A 154 18.74 25.85 29.74
CA ARG A 154 17.33 25.56 30.08
C ARG A 154 16.74 26.63 30.99
N ASP A 155 17.39 26.96 32.10
CA ASP A 155 16.81 27.88 33.10
C ASP A 155 16.73 29.32 32.57
N ARG A 156 17.72 29.72 31.75
CA ARG A 156 17.69 31.00 31.02
C ARG A 156 16.52 31.03 30.03
N MET A 157 16.40 30.01 29.16
CA MET A 157 15.31 29.91 28.18
C MET A 157 13.92 29.81 28.83
N MET A 158 13.78 29.07 29.93
CA MET A 158 12.53 29.00 30.71
C MET A 158 12.10 30.38 31.22
N THR A 159 13.06 31.21 31.63
CA THR A 159 12.81 32.57 32.10
C THR A 159 12.40 33.48 30.93
N GLU A 160 13.16 33.46 29.84
CA GLU A 160 12.92 34.26 28.63
C GLU A 160 11.59 33.92 27.95
N LEU A 161 11.20 32.64 27.94
CA LEU A 161 9.95 32.15 27.33
C LEU A 161 8.78 32.09 28.30
N SER A 162 8.93 32.55 29.54
CA SER A 162 7.89 32.45 30.58
C SER A 162 6.54 33.00 30.12
N ALA A 163 6.51 34.13 29.42
CA ALA A 163 5.30 34.70 28.83
C ALA A 163 4.64 33.74 27.81
N ALA A 164 5.43 33.15 26.91
CA ALA A 164 4.94 32.21 25.90
C ALA A 164 4.47 30.87 26.51
N ILE A 165 5.09 30.42 27.60
CA ILE A 165 4.67 29.23 28.36
C ILE A 165 3.32 29.49 29.05
N ASN A 166 3.20 30.67 29.68
CA ASN A 166 2.01 31.09 30.42
C ASN A 166 0.80 31.30 29.48
N THR A 167 1.00 31.89 28.31
CA THR A 167 -0.05 32.01 27.28
C THR A 167 -0.31 30.72 26.53
N GLY A 168 0.57 29.73 26.72
CA GLY A 168 0.48 28.41 26.14
C GLY A 168 0.86 28.29 24.67
N CYS A 169 1.58 29.28 24.16
CA CYS A 169 2.22 29.24 22.84
C CYS A 169 3.36 28.21 22.76
N CYS A 170 3.96 27.83 23.89
CA CYS A 170 4.94 26.76 23.97
C CYS A 170 4.75 25.86 25.21
N VAL A 171 5.24 24.63 25.12
CA VAL A 171 5.21 23.63 26.20
C VAL A 171 6.53 22.88 26.26
N SER A 172 6.78 22.16 27.36
CA SER A 172 7.94 21.26 27.44
C SER A 172 7.92 20.24 26.31
N LEU A 173 9.09 19.82 25.84
CA LEU A 173 9.21 18.85 24.75
C LEU A 173 8.39 17.57 25.00
N LEU A 174 8.47 17.01 26.21
CA LEU A 174 7.70 15.83 26.61
C LEU A 174 6.18 16.07 26.52
N THR A 175 5.71 17.23 27.00
CA THR A 175 4.30 17.62 26.89
C THR A 175 3.89 17.73 25.42
N GLY A 176 4.73 18.36 24.59
CA GLY A 176 4.49 18.50 23.16
C GLY A 176 4.40 17.17 22.43
N GLU A 177 5.31 16.23 22.72
CA GLU A 177 5.30 14.87 22.17
C GLU A 177 4.00 14.13 22.51
N LEU A 178 3.55 14.21 23.77
CA LEU A 178 2.28 13.61 24.21
C LEU A 178 1.06 14.23 23.52
N ILE A 179 1.06 15.54 23.30
CA ILE A 179 0.01 16.24 22.56
C ILE A 179 -0.04 15.76 21.11
N LEU A 180 1.11 15.74 20.42
CA LEU A 180 1.16 15.25 19.03
C LEU A 180 0.74 13.79 18.94
N GLN A 181 1.10 12.95 19.92
CA GLN A 181 0.71 11.55 19.98
C GLN A 181 -0.81 11.39 20.13
N ARG A 182 -1.43 12.13 21.05
CA ARG A 182 -2.91 12.14 21.22
C ARG A 182 -3.61 12.57 19.94
N GLN A 183 -3.17 13.69 19.34
CA GLN A 183 -3.73 14.19 18.08
C GLN A 183 -3.58 13.19 16.94
N SER A 184 -2.40 12.57 16.81
CA SER A 184 -2.15 11.54 15.79
C SER A 184 -3.12 10.38 15.89
N TYR A 185 -3.33 9.84 17.10
CA TYR A 185 -4.23 8.70 17.28
C TYR A 185 -5.69 9.05 16.98
N LEU A 186 -6.19 10.19 17.46
CA LEU A 186 -7.57 10.61 17.19
C LEU A 186 -7.80 10.89 15.71
N LEU A 187 -6.92 11.66 15.08
CA LEU A 187 -7.05 12.00 13.66
C LEU A 187 -6.93 10.74 12.79
N LEU A 188 -6.02 9.81 13.13
CA LEU A 188 -5.91 8.54 12.43
C LEU A 188 -7.20 7.72 12.56
N ALA A 189 -7.71 7.57 13.78
CA ALA A 189 -8.91 6.78 14.05
C ALA A 189 -10.14 7.36 13.34
N LEU A 190 -10.29 8.69 13.34
CA LEU A 190 -11.38 9.37 12.61
C LEU A 190 -11.24 9.26 11.09
N ASN A 191 -10.03 9.36 10.54
CA ASN A 191 -9.82 9.20 9.10
C ASN A 191 -10.22 7.80 8.62
N ILE A 192 -9.87 6.77 9.38
CA ILE A 192 -10.25 5.38 9.09
C ILE A 192 -11.77 5.21 9.23
N LEU A 193 -12.35 5.73 10.33
CA LEU A 193 -13.79 5.56 10.58
C LEU A 193 -14.68 6.22 9.52
N ILE A 194 -14.26 7.34 8.91
CA ILE A 194 -14.99 7.91 7.77
C ILE A 194 -15.17 6.87 6.65
N GLU A 195 -14.09 6.16 6.32
CA GLU A 195 -14.10 5.15 5.27
C GLU A 195 -15.00 3.98 5.66
N ASP A 196 -14.88 3.49 6.90
CA ASP A 196 -15.70 2.39 7.43
C ASP A 196 -17.20 2.73 7.46
N ILE A 197 -17.57 3.97 7.83
CA ILE A 197 -18.97 4.44 7.79
C ILE A 197 -19.49 4.45 6.35
N LEU A 198 -18.71 4.99 5.42
CA LEU A 198 -19.08 5.05 4.02
C LEU A 198 -19.22 3.64 3.41
N GLU A 199 -18.36 2.69 3.78
CA GLU A 199 -18.44 1.31 3.34
C GLU A 199 -19.68 0.59 3.90
N GLU A 200 -19.90 0.66 5.22
CA GLU A 200 -21.04 0.01 5.86
C GLU A 200 -22.38 0.58 5.35
N GLY A 201 -22.43 1.91 5.14
CA GLY A 201 -23.60 2.60 4.59
C GLY A 201 -23.79 2.36 3.09
N SER A 202 -22.77 1.84 2.41
CA SER A 202 -22.83 1.48 0.99
C SER A 202 -23.30 0.04 0.76
N SER A 203 -23.75 -0.68 1.79
CA SER A 203 -24.27 -2.06 1.72
C SER A 203 -25.49 -2.26 0.77
N SER A 204 -25.99 -1.20 0.12
CA SER A 204 -26.90 -1.27 -1.03
C SER A 204 -26.22 -1.42 -2.39
N ARG A 205 -24.90 -1.26 -2.49
CA ARG A 205 -24.13 -1.81 -3.60
C ARG A 205 -23.98 -3.27 -3.29
N GLU A 206 -24.72 -4.08 -4.02
CA GLU A 206 -24.61 -5.54 -4.02
C GLU A 206 -23.17 -5.95 -3.76
N LYS A 207 -22.98 -7.00 -2.96
CA LYS A 207 -21.80 -7.87 -3.03
C LYS A 207 -21.74 -8.49 -4.43
N ALA A 208 -21.67 -7.64 -5.45
CA ALA A 208 -21.49 -7.97 -6.84
C ALA A 208 -20.27 -8.87 -6.82
N LEU A 209 -20.50 -10.08 -7.33
CA LEU A 209 -19.53 -11.14 -7.38
C LEU A 209 -18.14 -10.55 -7.57
N ARG A 210 -17.18 -10.93 -6.73
CA ARG A 210 -15.76 -10.69 -6.99
C ARG A 210 -15.54 -11.00 -8.47
N PHE A 211 -15.34 -9.96 -9.28
CA PHE A 211 -14.96 -10.12 -10.66
C PHE A 211 -13.53 -10.63 -10.62
N LYS A 212 -13.41 -11.96 -10.52
CA LYS A 212 -12.14 -12.65 -10.67
C LYS A 212 -11.66 -12.41 -12.08
N LYS A 213 -10.38 -12.09 -12.21
CA LYS A 213 -9.71 -12.11 -13.50
C LYS A 213 -9.94 -13.49 -14.15
N PRO A 214 -10.10 -13.58 -15.48
CA PRO A 214 -10.13 -14.89 -16.15
C PRO A 214 -8.85 -15.67 -15.83
N GLU A 215 -8.94 -16.67 -14.95
CA GLU A 215 -7.80 -17.50 -14.51
C GLU A 215 -7.31 -18.44 -15.64
N GLU A 216 -8.08 -18.56 -16.73
CA GLU A 216 -7.88 -19.52 -17.83
C GLU A 216 -6.55 -19.36 -18.57
N THR A 217 -6.12 -18.13 -18.87
CA THR A 217 -4.85 -17.89 -19.60
C THR A 217 -3.63 -18.22 -18.74
N ALA A 218 -3.69 -17.93 -17.44
CA ALA A 218 -2.64 -18.30 -16.49
C ALA A 218 -2.53 -19.82 -16.34
N HIS A 219 -3.67 -20.51 -16.15
CA HIS A 219 -3.70 -21.97 -16.08
C HIS A 219 -3.19 -22.65 -17.36
N THR A 220 -3.55 -22.10 -18.53
CA THR A 220 -3.07 -22.58 -19.82
C THR A 220 -1.56 -22.43 -19.95
N ALA A 221 -1.01 -21.27 -19.57
CA ALA A 221 0.43 -21.02 -19.61
C ALA A 221 1.21 -21.95 -18.65
N LEU A 222 0.72 -22.15 -17.43
CA LEU A 222 1.31 -23.05 -16.45
C LEU A 222 1.30 -24.50 -16.94
N SER A 223 0.16 -24.96 -17.47
CA SER A 223 0.02 -26.31 -18.03
C SER A 223 0.98 -26.55 -19.20
N ALA A 224 1.14 -25.57 -20.09
CA ALA A 224 2.07 -25.66 -21.22
C ALA A 224 3.55 -25.72 -20.78
N MET A 225 3.89 -25.12 -19.65
CA MET A 225 5.26 -25.17 -19.10
C MET A 225 5.54 -26.46 -18.33
N SER A 226 4.54 -27.05 -17.67
CA SER A 226 4.71 -28.21 -16.78
C SER A 226 4.86 -29.55 -17.51
N THR A 227 4.61 -29.62 -18.82
CA THR A 227 4.87 -30.85 -19.60
C THR A 227 6.36 -30.97 -19.95
N ASP A 228 7.03 -32.04 -19.49
CA ASP A 228 8.41 -32.45 -19.88
C ASP A 228 8.52 -32.97 -21.32
N ALA A 229 7.53 -32.69 -22.17
CA ALA A 229 7.58 -33.03 -23.58
C ALA A 229 8.71 -32.25 -24.27
N LYS A 230 9.46 -32.91 -25.17
CA LYS A 230 10.42 -32.26 -26.08
C LYS A 230 9.79 -30.96 -26.62
N PRO A 231 10.52 -29.83 -26.66
CA PRO A 231 9.96 -28.55 -27.09
C PRO A 231 9.34 -28.74 -28.48
N ARG A 232 8.00 -28.79 -28.51
CA ARG A 232 7.26 -28.86 -29.76
C ARG A 232 7.62 -27.61 -30.51
N LYS A 233 7.97 -27.73 -31.79
CA LYS A 233 8.29 -26.57 -32.63
C LYS A 233 7.03 -25.72 -32.72
N VAL A 234 6.95 -24.68 -31.90
CA VAL A 234 5.79 -23.78 -31.81
C VAL A 234 5.76 -22.98 -33.11
N SER A 235 4.64 -23.04 -33.83
CA SER A 235 4.52 -22.28 -35.07
C SER A 235 4.40 -20.79 -34.79
N LEU A 236 4.75 -19.94 -35.76
CA LEU A 236 4.56 -18.50 -35.62
C LEU A 236 3.07 -18.14 -35.42
N GLN A 237 2.15 -18.94 -35.98
CA GLN A 237 0.72 -18.76 -35.81
C GLN A 237 0.28 -19.02 -34.37
N ASP A 238 0.83 -20.05 -33.72
CA ASP A 238 0.55 -20.34 -32.31
C ASP A 238 1.04 -19.19 -31.41
N VAL A 239 2.24 -18.66 -31.67
CA VAL A 239 2.77 -17.50 -30.93
C VAL A 239 1.91 -16.26 -31.14
N LEU A 240 1.42 -16.04 -32.37
CA LEU A 240 0.54 -14.93 -32.70
C LEU A 240 -0.83 -15.04 -31.98
N ALA A 241 -1.38 -16.25 -31.87
CA ALA A 241 -2.60 -16.50 -31.11
C ALA A 241 -2.41 -16.24 -29.61
N LEU A 242 -1.28 -16.66 -29.02
CA LEU A 242 -0.95 -16.36 -27.63
C LEU A 242 -0.81 -14.85 -27.37
N ALA A 243 -0.18 -14.12 -28.30
CA ALA A 243 -0.08 -12.66 -28.20
C ALA A 243 -1.45 -11.98 -28.28
N LEU A 244 -2.35 -12.47 -29.14
CA LEU A 244 -3.71 -11.94 -29.27
C LEU A 244 -4.53 -12.20 -28.00
N ASP A 245 -4.48 -13.42 -27.46
CA ASP A 245 -5.19 -13.77 -26.23
C ASP A 245 -4.75 -12.88 -25.07
N GLN A 246 -3.43 -12.75 -24.87
CA GLN A 246 -2.90 -11.92 -23.79
C GLN A 246 -3.19 -10.43 -24.00
N LYS A 247 -3.19 -9.94 -25.25
CA LYS A 247 -3.64 -8.58 -25.57
C LYS A 247 -5.09 -8.38 -25.13
N ASN A 248 -6.01 -9.23 -25.57
CA ASN A 248 -7.43 -9.11 -25.27
C ASN A 248 -7.68 -9.13 -23.75
N ASN A 249 -7.03 -10.06 -23.04
CA ASN A 249 -7.13 -10.14 -21.58
C ASN A 249 -6.70 -8.86 -20.84
N LEU A 250 -5.67 -8.17 -21.33
CA LEU A 250 -5.19 -6.91 -20.74
C LEU A 250 -6.07 -5.71 -21.13
N GLU A 251 -6.63 -5.72 -22.34
CA GLU A 251 -7.64 -4.74 -22.76
C GLU A 251 -8.93 -4.89 -21.93
N ASP A 252 -9.38 -6.12 -21.65
CA ASP A 252 -10.52 -6.40 -20.78
C ASP A 252 -10.25 -5.94 -19.34
N TYR A 253 -9.06 -6.22 -18.78
CA TYR A 253 -8.66 -5.73 -17.46
C TYR A 253 -8.68 -4.19 -17.40
N SER A 254 -8.14 -3.52 -18.43
CA SER A 254 -8.15 -2.05 -18.53
C SER A 254 -9.58 -1.51 -18.66
N SER A 255 -10.45 -2.21 -19.38
CA SER A 255 -11.87 -1.88 -19.49
C SER A 255 -12.56 -1.96 -18.13
N LEU A 256 -12.37 -3.06 -17.38
CA LEU A 256 -12.90 -3.23 -16.03
C LEU A 256 -12.44 -2.11 -15.08
N CYS A 257 -11.16 -1.74 -15.10
CA CYS A 257 -10.66 -0.60 -14.32
C CYS A 257 -11.37 0.72 -14.64
N ARG A 258 -11.86 0.90 -15.88
CA ARG A 258 -12.54 2.12 -16.33
C ARG A 258 -14.05 2.09 -16.10
N THR A 259 -14.69 0.93 -16.22
CA THR A 259 -16.16 0.81 -16.23
C THR A 259 -16.73 0.29 -14.91
N GLU A 260 -15.95 -0.46 -14.13
CA GLU A 260 -16.41 -1.13 -12.90
C GLU A 260 -15.76 -0.52 -11.64
N PRO A 261 -16.44 0.39 -10.91
CA PRO A 261 -15.86 1.08 -9.77
C PRO A 261 -15.40 0.15 -8.64
N VAL A 262 -16.11 -0.97 -8.42
CA VAL A 262 -15.76 -1.96 -7.39
C VAL A 262 -14.47 -2.69 -7.74
N PHE A 263 -14.29 -3.02 -9.03
CA PHE A 263 -13.07 -3.63 -9.53
C PHE A 263 -11.88 -2.67 -9.39
N LEU A 264 -12.07 -1.40 -9.79
CA LEU A 264 -11.05 -0.37 -9.64
C LEU A 264 -10.65 -0.18 -8.17
N ALA A 265 -11.61 -0.06 -7.26
CA ALA A 265 -11.34 0.08 -5.83
C ALA A 265 -10.52 -1.10 -5.28
N HIS A 266 -10.87 -2.34 -5.67
CA HIS A 266 -10.11 -3.52 -5.30
C HIS A 266 -8.67 -3.49 -5.83
N ALA A 267 -8.50 -3.17 -7.12
CA ALA A 267 -7.17 -3.05 -7.73
C ALA A 267 -6.33 -1.97 -7.04
N VAL A 268 -6.90 -0.80 -6.78
CA VAL A 268 -6.25 0.32 -6.07
C VAL A 268 -5.83 -0.09 -4.67
N ASN A 269 -6.68 -0.79 -3.92
CA ASN A 269 -6.35 -1.30 -2.59
C ASN A 269 -5.16 -2.27 -2.63
N ASN A 270 -5.11 -3.19 -3.61
CA ASN A 270 -3.97 -4.08 -3.77
C ASN A 270 -2.65 -3.32 -3.99
N TRP A 271 -2.69 -2.24 -4.78
CA TRP A 271 -1.52 -1.40 -5.03
C TRP A 271 -1.15 -0.54 -3.82
N PHE A 272 -2.13 0.05 -3.15
CA PHE A 272 -1.95 0.86 -1.94
C PHE A 272 -1.30 0.06 -0.81
N PHE A 273 -1.79 -1.14 -0.52
CA PHE A 273 -1.23 -1.99 0.54
C PHE A 273 0.04 -2.75 0.15
N SER A 274 0.53 -2.56 -1.09
CA SER A 274 1.78 -3.15 -1.57
C SER A 274 2.90 -2.12 -1.77
N GLN A 275 2.67 -0.87 -1.38
CA GLN A 275 3.63 0.21 -1.53
C GLN A 275 4.97 -0.12 -0.86
N PRO A 276 6.12 0.08 -1.54
CA PRO A 276 7.45 -0.21 -0.97
C PRO A 276 7.74 0.50 0.36
N GLY A 277 7.13 1.67 0.61
CA GLY A 277 7.23 2.43 1.86
C GLY A 277 6.69 1.68 3.09
N LEU A 278 5.75 0.75 2.90
CA LEU A 278 5.18 -0.07 3.97
C LEU A 278 6.11 -1.21 4.39
N VAL A 279 7.14 -1.53 3.60
CA VAL A 279 8.15 -2.51 4.01
C VAL A 279 8.97 -1.91 5.15
N PRO A 280 9.09 -2.59 6.30
CA PRO A 280 9.90 -2.11 7.41
C PRO A 280 11.36 -1.91 6.99
N ASP A 281 11.98 -0.82 7.44
CA ASP A 281 13.42 -0.60 7.23
C ASP A 281 14.29 -1.41 8.19
N GLU A 282 15.61 -1.18 8.16
CA GLU A 282 16.56 -1.82 9.08
C GLU A 282 16.23 -1.61 10.56
N LYS A 283 15.50 -0.55 10.91
CA LYS A 283 15.09 -0.20 12.28
C LYS A 283 13.65 -0.61 12.58
N GLY A 284 13.00 -1.34 11.68
CA GLY A 284 11.59 -1.75 11.81
C GLY A 284 10.59 -0.63 11.53
N ARG A 285 11.03 0.54 11.03
CA ARG A 285 10.15 1.68 10.77
C ARG A 285 9.45 1.52 9.43
N VAL A 286 8.15 1.77 9.43
CA VAL A 286 7.31 1.82 8.22
C VAL A 286 7.00 3.27 7.88
N MET A 287 6.85 3.58 6.59
CA MET A 287 6.34 4.89 6.19
C MET A 287 4.84 4.92 6.51
N PRO A 288 4.34 5.94 7.22
CA PRO A 288 2.92 6.04 7.50
C PRO A 288 2.18 6.41 6.21
N LEU A 289 1.52 5.44 5.58
CA LEU A 289 0.66 5.66 4.42
C LEU A 289 -0.79 5.65 4.88
N VAL A 290 -1.25 6.77 5.42
CA VAL A 290 -2.61 6.89 6.01
C VAL A 290 -3.35 8.10 5.46
N THR A 291 -2.94 8.61 4.29
CA THR A 291 -3.46 9.84 3.68
C THR A 291 -3.78 9.63 2.20
N ASP A 292 -4.72 10.43 1.68
CA ASP A 292 -5.18 10.43 0.28
C ASP A 292 -4.04 10.59 -0.73
N LYS A 293 -2.92 11.17 -0.30
CA LYS A 293 -1.71 11.35 -1.11
C LYS A 293 -1.26 10.04 -1.75
N TYR A 294 -1.33 8.94 -1.00
CA TYR A 294 -0.90 7.63 -1.46
C TYR A 294 -2.00 6.86 -2.19
N ILE A 295 -3.28 7.19 -1.94
CA ILE A 295 -4.41 6.65 -2.70
C ILE A 295 -4.36 7.17 -4.15
N SER A 296 -4.19 8.48 -4.33
CA SER A 296 -4.07 9.10 -5.67
C SER A 296 -2.92 8.51 -6.49
N MET A 297 -1.77 8.29 -5.84
CA MET A 297 -0.63 7.61 -6.47
C MET A 297 -0.98 6.18 -6.86
N SER A 298 -1.64 5.42 -5.98
CA SER A 298 -2.02 4.03 -6.25
C SER A 298 -3.04 3.93 -7.39
N ILE A 299 -3.98 4.88 -7.51
CA ILE A 299 -4.87 5.00 -8.66
C ILE A 299 -4.08 5.20 -9.95
N PHE A 300 -3.16 6.17 -9.96
CA PHE A 300 -2.32 6.42 -11.13
C PHE A 300 -1.52 5.17 -11.50
N GLU A 301 -0.85 4.54 -10.54
CA GLU A 301 -0.03 3.35 -10.76
C GLU A 301 -0.83 2.19 -11.36
N VAL A 302 -2.04 1.89 -10.84
CA VAL A 302 -2.93 0.84 -11.38
C VAL A 302 -3.28 1.10 -12.84
N ILE A 303 -3.75 2.31 -13.14
CA ILE A 303 -4.20 2.67 -14.48
C ILE A 303 -3.02 2.71 -15.46
N HIS A 304 -1.90 3.27 -15.02
CA HIS A 304 -0.67 3.34 -15.79
C HIS A 304 -0.15 1.93 -16.11
N ASP A 305 -0.10 1.03 -15.13
CA ASP A 305 0.34 -0.36 -15.34
C ASP A 305 -0.60 -1.14 -16.28
N SER A 306 -1.92 -0.96 -16.14
CA SER A 306 -2.89 -1.61 -17.03
C SER A 306 -2.77 -1.11 -18.48
N VAL A 307 -2.61 0.20 -18.67
CA VAL A 307 -2.48 0.80 -20.01
C VAL A 307 -1.16 0.40 -20.66
N ILE A 308 -0.05 0.44 -19.92
CA ILE A 308 1.26 0.00 -20.43
C ILE A 308 1.22 -1.48 -20.82
N GLY A 309 0.65 -2.34 -19.98
CA GLY A 309 0.52 -3.76 -20.30
C GLY A 309 -0.24 -3.98 -21.62
N ALA A 310 -1.42 -3.38 -21.77
CA ALA A 310 -2.22 -3.50 -22.99
C ALA A 310 -1.46 -2.97 -24.23
N ALA A 311 -0.80 -1.80 -24.11
CA ALA A 311 -0.04 -1.20 -25.20
C ALA A 311 1.15 -2.06 -25.66
N ILE A 312 1.87 -2.66 -24.70
CA ILE A 312 2.99 -3.58 -24.99
C ILE A 312 2.50 -4.80 -25.75
N TRP A 313 1.41 -5.44 -25.31
CA TRP A 313 0.92 -6.65 -25.93
C TRP A 313 0.28 -6.39 -27.30
N ASP A 314 -0.36 -5.24 -27.49
CA ASP A 314 -0.78 -4.77 -28.81
C ASP A 314 0.43 -4.52 -29.73
N TYR A 315 1.50 -3.91 -29.22
CA TYR A 315 2.75 -3.74 -29.97
C TYR A 315 3.36 -5.08 -30.38
N VAL A 316 3.49 -6.02 -29.45
CA VAL A 316 3.99 -7.39 -29.71
C VAL A 316 3.14 -8.08 -30.77
N TYR A 317 1.82 -8.07 -30.63
CA TYR A 317 0.89 -8.70 -31.57
C TYR A 317 1.04 -8.12 -32.98
N ARG A 318 1.02 -6.79 -33.13
CA ARG A 318 1.17 -6.12 -34.43
C ARG A 318 2.53 -6.43 -35.07
N HIS A 319 3.60 -6.47 -34.29
CA HIS A 319 4.92 -6.84 -34.80
C HIS A 319 4.97 -8.29 -35.30
N LEU A 320 4.33 -9.22 -34.59
CA LEU A 320 4.21 -10.60 -35.05
C LEU A 320 3.35 -10.72 -36.31
N GLN A 321 2.27 -9.94 -36.44
CA GLN A 321 1.48 -9.88 -37.68
C GLN A 321 2.32 -9.41 -38.85
N VAL A 322 3.05 -8.30 -38.71
CA VAL A 322 3.94 -7.79 -39.78
C VAL A 322 5.02 -8.81 -40.11
N LEU A 323 5.61 -9.48 -39.12
CA LEU A 323 6.59 -10.54 -39.33
C LEU A 323 6.02 -11.72 -40.13
N SER A 324 4.76 -12.10 -39.85
CA SER A 324 4.07 -13.17 -40.57
C SER A 324 3.79 -12.81 -42.04
N GLN A 325 3.48 -11.54 -42.32
CA GLN A 325 3.17 -11.04 -43.66
C GLN A 325 4.43 -10.77 -44.50
N LYS A 326 5.51 -10.28 -43.86
CA LYS A 326 6.76 -9.86 -44.52
C LYS A 326 7.92 -10.84 -44.28
N ILE A 327 7.64 -12.14 -44.20
CA ILE A 327 8.64 -13.14 -43.80
C ILE A 327 9.90 -13.18 -44.68
N ASN A 328 9.78 -12.76 -45.96
CA ASN A 328 10.87 -12.73 -46.94
C ASN A 328 11.70 -11.44 -46.93
N ASP A 329 11.26 -10.38 -46.24
CA ASP A 329 12.04 -9.14 -46.12
C ASP A 329 13.06 -9.27 -44.99
N ARG A 330 14.31 -9.52 -45.37
CA ARG A 330 15.42 -9.73 -44.44
C ARG A 330 15.68 -8.53 -43.52
N HIS A 331 15.52 -7.31 -44.03
CA HIS A 331 15.78 -6.09 -43.25
C HIS A 331 14.66 -5.88 -42.24
N CYS A 332 13.40 -5.92 -42.70
CA CYS A 332 12.22 -5.83 -41.85
C CYS A 332 12.22 -6.91 -40.77
N ARG A 333 12.54 -8.16 -41.14
CA ARG A 333 12.67 -9.27 -40.19
C ARG A 333 13.71 -9.00 -39.11
N ALA A 334 14.92 -8.53 -39.47
CA ALA A 334 15.98 -8.26 -38.50
C ALA A 334 15.57 -7.18 -37.50
N ILE A 335 14.92 -6.10 -37.97
CA ILE A 335 14.40 -5.03 -37.13
C ILE A 335 13.34 -5.56 -36.16
N ILE A 336 12.33 -6.27 -36.67
CA ILE A 336 11.23 -6.78 -35.84
C ILE A 336 11.73 -7.76 -34.79
N LEU A 337 12.67 -8.65 -35.13
CA LEU A 337 13.24 -9.59 -34.15
C LEU A 337 14.02 -8.86 -33.05
N GLN A 338 14.72 -7.77 -33.37
CA GLN A 338 15.41 -6.96 -32.38
C GLN A 338 14.43 -6.23 -31.45
N GLU A 339 13.39 -5.62 -32.02
CA GLU A 339 12.31 -4.99 -31.26
C GLU A 339 11.61 -6.00 -30.35
N MET A 340 11.34 -7.21 -30.87
CA MET A 340 10.72 -8.27 -30.10
C MET A 340 11.58 -8.70 -28.91
N ALA A 341 12.90 -8.86 -29.11
CA ALA A 341 13.83 -9.18 -28.02
C ALA A 341 13.85 -8.09 -26.94
N ASN A 342 13.86 -6.82 -27.34
CA ASN A 342 13.87 -5.68 -26.43
C ASN A 342 12.56 -5.56 -25.64
N ILE A 343 11.41 -5.58 -26.32
CA ILE A 343 10.10 -5.38 -25.69
C ILE A 343 9.73 -6.57 -24.79
N CYS A 344 10.05 -7.80 -25.18
CA CYS A 344 9.85 -8.97 -24.33
C CYS A 344 10.68 -8.92 -23.05
N HIS A 345 11.93 -8.44 -23.14
CA HIS A 345 12.76 -8.23 -21.96
C HIS A 345 12.17 -7.16 -21.05
N PHE A 346 11.74 -6.03 -21.63
CA PHE A 346 11.09 -4.95 -20.90
C PHE A 346 9.85 -5.43 -20.15
N GLU A 347 8.95 -6.14 -20.84
CA GLU A 347 7.70 -6.65 -20.28
C GLU A 347 7.95 -7.67 -19.17
N ARG A 348 8.90 -8.59 -19.37
CA ARG A 348 9.31 -9.54 -18.31
C ARG A 348 9.79 -8.80 -17.07
N CYS A 349 10.65 -7.79 -17.23
CA CYS A 349 11.13 -6.99 -16.10
C CYS A 349 9.97 -6.26 -15.40
N ARG A 350 8.98 -5.75 -16.13
CA ARG A 350 7.79 -5.09 -15.58
C ARG A 350 6.95 -6.05 -14.73
N VAL A 351 6.51 -7.19 -15.28
CA VAL A 351 5.69 -8.16 -14.54
C VAL A 351 6.44 -8.79 -13.37
N HIS A 352 7.76 -8.94 -13.48
CA HIS A 352 8.62 -9.38 -12.38
C HIS A 352 8.62 -8.37 -11.23
N LYS A 353 8.84 -7.08 -11.51
CA LYS A 353 8.78 -6.02 -10.51
C LYS A 353 7.43 -6.03 -9.78
N LEU A 354 6.34 -6.22 -10.51
CA LEU A 354 4.99 -6.31 -9.94
C LEU A 354 4.80 -7.55 -9.03
N PHE A 355 5.27 -8.72 -9.47
CA PHE A 355 5.27 -9.92 -8.63
C PHE A 355 6.05 -9.71 -7.32
N LYS A 356 7.27 -9.16 -7.41
CA LYS A 356 8.07 -8.84 -6.22
C LYS A 356 7.36 -7.84 -5.30
N ARG A 357 6.69 -6.83 -5.86
CA ARG A 357 5.92 -5.80 -5.10
C ARG A 357 4.83 -6.43 -4.24
N PHE A 358 4.07 -7.40 -4.77
CA PHE A 358 3.04 -8.05 -3.97
C PHE A 358 3.62 -9.05 -2.96
N VAL A 359 4.65 -9.79 -3.34
CA VAL A 359 5.30 -10.75 -2.45
C VAL A 359 5.96 -10.08 -1.24
N GLN A 360 6.64 -8.95 -1.43
CA GLN A 360 7.32 -8.26 -0.33
C GLN A 360 6.36 -7.70 0.73
N MET A 361 5.07 -7.55 0.40
CA MET A 361 4.00 -7.16 1.34
C MET A 361 3.01 -8.29 1.64
N GLY A 362 3.27 -9.50 1.13
CA GLY A 362 2.45 -10.69 1.33
C GLY A 362 3.24 -11.79 2.05
N SER A 363 3.28 -12.96 1.43
CA SER A 363 3.99 -14.16 1.90
C SER A 363 5.47 -13.90 2.24
N GLY A 364 6.10 -12.95 1.55
CA GLY A 364 7.51 -12.59 1.71
C GLY A 364 7.80 -11.51 2.76
N SER A 365 6.80 -10.89 3.38
CA SER A 365 6.94 -9.68 4.23
C SER A 365 8.06 -9.73 5.28
N LYS A 366 8.27 -10.87 5.93
CA LYS A 366 9.33 -11.06 6.94
C LYS A 366 10.76 -11.07 6.36
N TYR A 367 10.88 -11.28 5.06
CA TYR A 367 12.14 -11.54 4.36
C TYR A 367 12.62 -10.38 3.49
N PHE A 368 11.91 -9.26 3.49
CA PHE A 368 12.33 -8.02 2.84
C PHE A 368 12.55 -6.91 3.85
N LYS A 369 13.44 -5.97 3.52
CA LYS A 369 13.62 -4.68 4.20
C LYS A 369 13.71 -3.55 3.20
N ARG A 370 13.14 -2.41 3.58
CA ARG A 370 13.40 -1.13 2.91
C ARG A 370 14.77 -0.61 3.32
N VAL A 371 15.52 -0.04 2.38
CA VAL A 371 16.81 0.60 2.65
C VAL A 371 16.54 2.06 3.02
N SER A 372 16.82 2.45 4.26
CA SER A 372 16.54 3.81 4.74
C SER A 372 17.22 4.88 3.87
N GLY A 373 16.44 5.82 3.34
CA GLY A 373 16.95 6.99 2.60
C GLY A 373 17.41 6.72 1.16
N VAL A 374 17.16 5.52 0.63
CA VAL A 374 17.57 5.15 -0.73
C VAL A 374 16.34 4.91 -1.59
N TYR A 375 16.31 5.58 -2.75
CA TYR A 375 15.21 5.54 -3.70
C TYR A 375 15.71 5.13 -5.10
N ASP A 376 14.91 4.34 -5.79
CA ASP A 376 15.05 3.94 -7.20
C ASP A 376 13.90 4.59 -7.97
N ASP A 377 14.18 5.60 -8.79
CA ASP A 377 13.14 6.35 -9.53
C ASP A 377 11.98 6.80 -8.62
N ASP A 378 12.32 7.52 -7.53
CA ASP A 378 11.40 7.96 -6.47
C ASP A 378 10.67 6.85 -5.67
N CYS A 379 10.92 5.58 -5.98
CA CYS A 379 10.39 4.45 -5.23
C CYS A 379 11.37 3.99 -4.15
N ALA A 380 10.89 3.76 -2.93
CA ALA A 380 11.77 3.30 -1.85
C ALA A 380 12.43 1.95 -2.20
N ARG A 381 13.76 1.87 -2.08
CA ARG A 381 14.51 0.66 -2.44
C ARG A 381 14.25 -0.46 -1.43
N VAL A 382 13.84 -1.64 -1.91
CA VAL A 382 13.59 -2.83 -1.09
C VAL A 382 14.52 -4.00 -1.46
N THR A 383 15.17 -4.56 -0.44
CA THR A 383 16.15 -5.65 -0.55
C THR A 383 15.72 -6.88 0.25
N MET A 384 16.13 -8.06 -0.20
CA MET A 384 15.86 -9.32 0.50
C MET A 384 16.87 -9.53 1.63
N LYS A 385 16.39 -9.90 2.81
CA LYS A 385 17.18 -10.10 4.04
C LYS A 385 17.98 -11.41 4.04
N ILE A 386 17.53 -12.41 3.28
CA ILE A 386 18.06 -13.77 3.33
C ILE A 386 18.41 -14.30 1.94
N LYS A 387 19.20 -15.38 1.89
CA LYS A 387 19.28 -16.25 0.73
C LYS A 387 18.13 -17.26 0.78
N PRO A 388 17.33 -17.44 -0.29
CA PRO A 388 16.18 -18.35 -0.29
C PRO A 388 16.50 -19.80 0.11
N ASP A 389 17.74 -20.25 -0.10
CA ASP A 389 18.22 -21.61 0.22
C ASP A 389 17.96 -22.08 1.66
N VAL A 390 17.88 -21.13 2.60
CA VAL A 390 17.60 -21.46 4.02
C VAL A 390 16.17 -21.98 4.23
N LEU A 391 15.28 -21.77 3.25
CA LEU A 391 13.87 -22.15 3.31
C LEU A 391 13.56 -23.45 2.57
N THR A 392 14.50 -24.01 1.80
CA THR A 392 14.26 -25.16 0.90
C THR A 392 13.53 -26.32 1.58
N ARG A 393 13.87 -26.62 2.85
CA ARG A 393 13.20 -27.68 3.64
C ARG A 393 12.10 -27.17 4.57
N LYS A 394 12.20 -25.92 5.04
CA LYS A 394 11.31 -25.37 6.07
C LYS A 394 10.01 -24.83 5.49
N ASN A 395 10.10 -24.20 4.32
CA ASN A 395 8.97 -23.67 3.58
C ASN A 395 9.32 -23.68 2.08
N PRO A 396 9.11 -24.83 1.41
CA PRO A 396 9.44 -24.99 -0.02
C PRO A 396 8.69 -24.01 -0.93
N GLN A 397 7.41 -23.74 -0.64
CA GLN A 397 6.62 -22.76 -1.39
C GLN A 397 7.28 -21.38 -1.38
N LEU A 398 7.59 -20.87 -0.18
CA LEU A 398 8.24 -19.58 -0.02
C LEU A 398 9.66 -19.57 -0.60
N HIS A 399 10.37 -20.69 -0.54
CA HIS A 399 11.66 -20.82 -1.23
C HIS A 399 11.52 -20.52 -2.73
N TYR A 400 10.57 -21.14 -3.43
CA TYR A 400 10.34 -20.89 -4.86
C TYR A 400 9.86 -19.46 -5.14
N ILE A 401 8.93 -18.93 -4.33
CA ILE A 401 8.45 -17.54 -4.44
C ILE A 401 9.60 -16.53 -4.31
N LEU A 402 10.47 -16.69 -3.31
CA LEU A 402 11.60 -15.78 -3.11
C LEU A 402 12.65 -15.94 -4.21
N ARG A 403 12.85 -17.15 -4.77
CA ARG A 403 13.70 -17.34 -5.96
C ARG A 403 13.17 -16.56 -7.16
N LEU A 404 11.86 -16.58 -7.39
CA LEU A 404 11.22 -15.77 -8.42
C LEU A 404 11.31 -14.27 -8.14
N CYS A 405 11.50 -13.83 -6.89
CA CYS A 405 11.71 -12.41 -6.56
C CYS A 405 13.16 -11.92 -6.79
N GLN A 406 14.12 -12.82 -6.97
CA GLN A 406 15.46 -12.46 -7.43
C GLN A 406 15.36 -12.07 -8.90
N SER A 407 16.16 -11.13 -9.41
CA SER A 407 16.08 -10.66 -10.81
C SER A 407 17.08 -11.43 -11.69
N PRO A 408 16.71 -12.59 -12.28
CA PRO A 408 17.59 -13.29 -13.20
C PRO A 408 17.69 -12.54 -14.53
N LYS A 409 18.90 -12.58 -15.09
CA LYS A 409 19.19 -12.03 -16.42
C LYS A 409 18.49 -12.84 -17.51
N ASP A 410 18.38 -14.16 -17.32
CA ASP A 410 17.93 -15.11 -18.33
C ASP A 410 16.52 -15.67 -18.06
N VAL A 411 15.86 -16.12 -19.13
CA VAL A 411 14.48 -16.66 -19.10
C VAL A 411 14.43 -18.07 -18.51
N ALA A 412 15.39 -18.93 -18.87
CA ALA A 412 15.38 -20.35 -18.47
C ALA A 412 15.33 -20.56 -16.94
N PRO A 413 16.13 -19.86 -16.11
CA PRO A 413 16.02 -19.99 -14.66
C PRO A 413 14.66 -19.56 -14.12
N VAL A 414 13.99 -18.56 -14.73
CA VAL A 414 12.65 -18.12 -14.32
C VAL A 414 11.65 -19.24 -14.60
N VAL A 415 11.69 -19.83 -15.80
CA VAL A 415 10.84 -20.95 -16.20
C VAL A 415 10.98 -22.11 -15.21
N ASP A 416 12.21 -22.48 -14.85
CA ASP A 416 12.45 -23.58 -13.90
C ASP A 416 11.82 -23.33 -12.53
N TRP A 417 11.88 -22.09 -12.03
CA TRP A 417 11.26 -21.75 -10.75
C TRP A 417 9.73 -21.66 -10.83
N ILE A 418 9.17 -21.21 -11.96
CA ILE A 418 7.73 -21.24 -12.20
C ILE A 418 7.23 -22.68 -12.19
N LYS A 419 7.87 -23.58 -12.95
CA LYS A 419 7.52 -25.00 -13.00
C LYS A 419 7.57 -25.67 -11.62
N LYS A 420 8.62 -25.37 -10.83
CA LYS A 420 8.75 -25.90 -9.46
C LYS A 420 7.63 -25.43 -8.55
N LEU A 421 7.24 -24.16 -8.63
CA LEU A 421 6.15 -23.61 -7.82
C LEU A 421 4.80 -24.17 -8.24
N ASP A 422 4.54 -24.25 -9.55
CA ASP A 422 3.29 -24.80 -10.11
C ASP A 422 3.14 -26.29 -9.75
N CYS A 423 4.18 -27.10 -9.99
CA CYS A 423 4.19 -28.51 -9.58
C CYS A 423 3.97 -28.68 -8.08
N PHE A 424 4.58 -27.80 -7.25
CA PHE A 424 4.33 -27.80 -5.81
C PHE A 424 2.88 -27.47 -5.45
N HIS A 425 2.23 -26.52 -6.12
CA HIS A 425 0.81 -26.20 -5.91
C HIS A 425 -0.11 -27.34 -6.37
N GLN A 426 0.19 -27.98 -7.49
CA GLN A 426 -0.59 -29.13 -8.00
C GLN A 426 -0.51 -30.34 -7.06
N THR A 427 0.67 -30.59 -6.49
CA THR A 427 0.89 -31.68 -5.52
C THR A 427 0.38 -31.36 -4.12
N HIS A 428 0.32 -30.08 -3.76
CA HIS A 428 -0.12 -29.60 -2.45
C HIS A 428 -1.15 -28.48 -2.59
N ALA A 429 -2.36 -28.80 -3.06
CA ALA A 429 -3.40 -27.81 -3.35
C ALA A 429 -3.76 -26.89 -2.15
N THR A 430 -3.63 -27.39 -0.91
CA THR A 430 -3.85 -26.60 0.32
C THR A 430 -2.78 -25.52 0.54
N GLU A 431 -1.63 -25.62 -0.11
CA GLU A 431 -0.60 -24.58 -0.03
C GLU A 431 -0.95 -23.40 -0.95
N THR A 432 -1.70 -23.61 -2.04
CA THR A 432 -2.14 -22.52 -2.94
C THR A 432 -2.93 -21.46 -2.20
N THR A 433 -3.76 -21.85 -1.22
CA THR A 433 -4.53 -20.92 -0.38
C THR A 433 -3.67 -20.11 0.60
N ARG A 434 -2.36 -20.40 0.73
CA ARG A 434 -1.43 -19.62 1.56
C ARG A 434 -0.85 -18.42 0.84
N MET A 435 -0.92 -18.39 -0.49
CA MET A 435 -0.60 -17.19 -1.26
C MET A 435 -1.82 -16.27 -1.29
N LEU A 436 -1.58 -14.97 -1.19
CA LEU A 436 -2.62 -13.96 -1.34
C LEU A 436 -3.08 -13.93 -2.81
N GLU A 437 -4.36 -13.60 -3.04
CA GLU A 437 -4.96 -13.50 -4.38
C GLU A 437 -4.11 -12.63 -5.33
N ARG A 438 -3.70 -11.45 -4.87
CA ARG A 438 -2.79 -10.55 -5.61
C ARG A 438 -1.42 -11.16 -5.97
N GLU A 439 -0.89 -12.06 -5.12
CA GLU A 439 0.36 -12.76 -5.40
C GLU A 439 0.16 -13.84 -6.47
N LEU A 440 -0.98 -14.53 -6.44
CA LEU A 440 -1.38 -15.52 -7.44
C LEU A 440 -1.63 -14.86 -8.81
N ASP A 441 -2.34 -13.73 -8.85
CA ASP A 441 -2.57 -12.97 -10.08
C ASP A 441 -1.26 -12.51 -10.73
N ALA A 442 -0.34 -11.98 -9.92
CA ALA A 442 0.96 -11.56 -10.43
C ALA A 442 1.86 -12.72 -10.82
N PHE A 443 1.75 -13.87 -10.14
CA PHE A 443 2.40 -15.11 -10.55
C PHE A 443 1.87 -15.59 -11.90
N GLY A 444 0.55 -15.55 -12.11
CA GLY A 444 -0.09 -15.86 -13.38
C GLY A 444 0.42 -14.97 -14.52
N ASN A 445 0.47 -13.64 -14.30
CA ASN A 445 1.04 -12.73 -15.30
C ASN A 445 2.52 -13.04 -15.61
N LEU A 446 3.32 -13.34 -14.58
CA LEU A 446 4.72 -13.73 -14.77
C LEU A 446 4.83 -15.03 -15.58
N ALA A 447 3.97 -16.01 -15.30
CA ALA A 447 3.90 -17.29 -16.01
C ALA A 447 3.52 -17.12 -17.48
N VAL A 448 2.48 -16.34 -17.78
CA VAL A 448 2.03 -16.07 -19.16
C VAL A 448 3.13 -15.36 -19.95
N THR A 449 3.69 -14.28 -19.42
CA THR A 449 4.76 -13.52 -20.11
C THR A 449 6.00 -14.39 -20.33
N THR A 450 6.46 -15.12 -19.31
CA THR A 450 7.67 -15.96 -19.41
C THR A 450 7.45 -17.14 -20.37
N GLY A 451 6.28 -17.79 -20.30
CA GLY A 451 5.89 -18.86 -21.21
C GLY A 451 5.81 -18.41 -22.66
N PHE A 452 5.23 -17.24 -22.91
CA PHE A 452 5.23 -16.61 -24.23
C PHE A 452 6.64 -16.39 -24.77
N ILE A 453 7.55 -15.81 -23.96
CA ILE A 453 8.93 -15.55 -24.38
C ILE A 453 9.65 -16.88 -24.70
N GLN A 454 9.43 -17.91 -23.89
CA GLN A 454 9.99 -19.25 -24.15
C GLN A 454 9.48 -19.82 -25.49
N ASN A 455 8.18 -19.69 -25.77
CA ASN A 455 7.59 -20.14 -27.03
C ASN A 455 8.10 -19.34 -28.23
N LEU A 456 8.25 -18.03 -28.07
CA LEU A 456 8.82 -17.13 -29.06
C LEU A 456 10.27 -17.52 -29.40
N MET A 457 11.11 -17.76 -28.40
CA MET A 457 12.51 -18.21 -28.58
C MET A 457 12.60 -19.59 -29.24
N ASN A 458 11.62 -20.47 -29.00
CA ASN A 458 11.55 -21.79 -29.65
C ASN A 458 11.07 -21.69 -31.11
N SER A 459 10.28 -20.66 -31.44
CA SER A 459 9.76 -20.43 -32.80
C SER A 459 10.73 -19.61 -33.66
N LEU A 460 11.43 -18.66 -33.06
CA LEU A 460 12.26 -17.67 -33.73
C LEU A 460 13.63 -17.52 -33.04
N SER A 461 14.70 -17.44 -33.84
CA SER A 461 16.02 -17.06 -33.34
C SER A 461 16.07 -15.56 -33.04
N LEU A 462 15.85 -15.20 -31.76
CA LEU A 462 15.93 -13.81 -31.31
C LEU A 462 17.40 -13.35 -31.17
N PRO A 463 17.73 -12.11 -31.58
CA PRO A 463 19.03 -11.52 -31.30
C PRO A 463 19.19 -11.20 -29.80
N PRO A 464 20.42 -10.93 -29.34
CA PRO A 464 20.64 -10.42 -28.00
C PRO A 464 19.95 -9.06 -27.82
N ILE A 465 19.54 -8.77 -26.59
CA ILE A 465 18.90 -7.50 -26.22
C ILE A 465 19.86 -6.35 -26.53
N ASN A 466 19.35 -5.35 -27.23
CA ASN A 466 20.10 -4.13 -27.54
C ASN A 466 19.17 -2.93 -27.49
N PRO A 467 19.15 -2.16 -26.38
CA PRO A 467 18.22 -1.05 -26.21
C PRO A 467 18.48 0.14 -27.16
N ARG A 468 19.57 0.11 -27.94
CA ARG A 468 19.92 1.16 -28.92
C ARG A 468 19.70 0.75 -30.38
N LYS A 469 19.32 -0.51 -30.65
CA LYS A 469 19.05 -1.03 -32.02
C LYS A 469 17.60 -1.48 -32.12
N GLY A 470 16.96 -1.22 -33.27
CA GLY A 470 15.56 -1.56 -33.52
C GLY A 470 14.60 -0.36 -33.42
N GLN A 471 15.03 0.72 -32.77
CA GLN A 471 14.30 1.99 -32.64
C GLN A 471 14.19 2.70 -34.00
N ILE A 472 13.19 2.34 -34.81
CA ILE A 472 12.85 3.12 -36.01
C ILE A 472 11.94 4.31 -35.65
N TYR A 473 11.30 4.25 -34.48
CA TYR A 473 10.51 5.34 -33.92
C TYR A 473 10.73 5.38 -32.39
N SER A 474 11.67 6.21 -31.94
CA SER A 474 11.84 6.61 -30.54
C SER A 474 12.14 8.10 -30.51
#